data_AF-A0A816KEG5-F1
#
_entry.id   AF-A0A816KEG5-F1
#
_cell.length_a   1.000
_cell.length_b   1.000
_cell.length_c   1.000
_cell.angle_alpha   90.00
_cell.angle_beta   90.00
_cell.angle_gamma   90.00
#
_symmetry.space_group_name_H-M   'P 1'
#
loop_
_entity.id
_entity.type
_entity.pdbx_description
1 polymer ?
#
loop_
_entity_poly.entity_id
_entity_poly.type
_entity_poly.pdbx_seq_one_letter_code
_entity_poly.pdbx_strand_id
1 'polypeptide(L)'
;MKRHDSQLMSQRIKRYANTSFLELQEINRSPIHGYEDISLQSLEETTERIIAFVPGLMDNVAKAKLNCNRDSTILTLDESAAIYLYTMPIPLYSTSNKALRAENREELKPWENTIISIQTLHGKNILPLSAFPIECEVVLPPGTCLRVQSDTLIIDDQYFIIQLEEMVQLS
;
A
#
# COMPACT_ATOMS: atom_id res chain seq x y z
N MET A 1 29.86 22.90 -21.78
CA MET A 1 28.86 21.87 -21.50
C MET A 1 29.19 21.11 -20.19
N LYS A 2 29.39 21.83 -19.07
CA LYS A 2 29.70 21.24 -17.74
C LYS A 2 28.93 21.88 -16.57
N ARG A 3 28.17 22.96 -16.81
CA ARG A 3 27.45 23.71 -15.77
C ARG A 3 26.04 23.20 -15.49
N HIS A 4 25.38 22.56 -16.46
CA HIS A 4 24.00 22.04 -16.28
C HIS A 4 23.96 20.76 -15.43
N ASP A 5 24.90 19.82 -15.63
CA ASP A 5 24.95 18.57 -14.86
C ASP A 5 25.28 18.78 -13.38
N SER A 6 26.11 19.77 -13.08
CA SER A 6 26.45 20.15 -11.70
C SER A 6 25.24 20.75 -10.96
N GLN A 7 24.37 21.46 -11.67
CA GLN A 7 23.15 22.04 -11.13
C GLN A 7 22.08 20.97 -10.89
N LEU A 8 21.97 19.96 -11.77
CA LEU A 8 21.09 18.80 -11.58
C LEU A 8 21.53 17.93 -10.39
N MET A 9 22.84 17.68 -10.23
CA MET A 9 23.36 16.94 -9.07
C MET A 9 23.21 17.70 -7.75
N SER A 10 23.41 19.02 -7.76
CA SER A 10 23.15 19.88 -6.59
C SER A 10 21.68 19.84 -6.17
N GLN A 11 20.75 19.77 -7.12
CA GLN A 11 19.31 19.59 -6.83
C GLN A 11 18.99 18.18 -6.32
N ARG A 12 19.64 17.13 -6.83
CA ARG A 12 19.46 15.74 -6.35
C ARG A 12 19.99 15.56 -4.92
N ILE A 13 21.12 16.18 -4.57
CA ILE A 13 21.69 16.11 -3.22
C ILE A 13 20.80 16.86 -2.21
N LYS A 14 20.21 18.01 -2.59
CA LYS A 14 19.28 18.74 -1.74
C LYS A 14 17.95 18.01 -1.47
N ARG A 15 17.54 17.08 -2.34
CA ARG A 15 16.35 16.24 -2.12
C ARG A 15 16.55 15.13 -1.09
N TYR A 16 17.80 14.74 -0.80
CA TYR A 16 18.11 13.60 0.07
C TYR A 16 19.00 13.93 1.29
N ALA A 17 19.44 15.19 1.45
CA ALA A 17 20.33 15.56 2.55
C ALA A 17 19.95 16.93 3.14
N ASN A 18 18.86 16.95 3.92
CA ASN A 18 18.69 17.80 5.10
C ASN A 18 17.38 17.42 5.80
N THR A 19 17.35 16.21 6.36
CA THR A 19 16.25 15.75 7.19
C THR A 19 16.84 15.48 8.56
N SER A 20 16.40 16.21 9.59
CA SER A 20 16.86 15.97 10.95
C SER A 20 16.51 14.54 11.36
N PHE A 21 17.27 13.96 12.30
CA PHE A 21 16.98 12.62 12.80
C PHE A 21 15.53 12.46 13.30
N LEU A 22 14.95 13.53 13.86
CA LEU A 22 13.55 13.57 14.30
C LEU A 22 12.57 13.55 13.12
N GLU A 23 12.86 14.28 12.05
CA GLU A 23 12.04 14.26 10.83
C GLU A 23 12.11 12.89 10.14
N LEU A 24 13.28 12.23 10.12
CA LEU A 24 13.41 10.86 9.63
C LEU A 24 12.65 9.86 10.50
N GLN A 25 12.62 10.06 11.81
CA GLN A 25 11.82 9.24 12.72
C GLN A 25 10.32 9.46 12.50
N GLU A 26 9.87 10.70 12.26
CA GLU A 26 8.46 10.99 11.96
C GLU A 26 8.04 10.45 10.59
N ILE A 27 8.88 10.59 9.56
CA ILE A 27 8.64 10.06 8.21
C ILE A 27 8.63 8.52 8.20
N ASN A 28 9.41 7.86 9.06
CA ASN A 28 9.45 6.41 9.18
C ASN A 28 8.40 5.83 10.15
N ARG A 29 7.51 6.65 10.71
CA ARG A 29 6.39 6.09 11.48
C ARG A 29 5.50 5.31 10.54
N SER A 30 5.07 4.13 11.00
CA SER A 30 4.12 3.32 10.26
C SER A 30 2.89 4.18 9.93
N PRO A 31 2.30 4.09 8.73
CA PRO A 31 1.06 4.80 8.38
C PRO A 31 -0.12 4.48 9.30
N ILE A 32 0.00 3.42 10.09
CA ILE A 32 -0.98 2.98 11.08
C ILE A 32 -0.49 3.18 12.52
N HIS A 33 0.52 4.03 12.75
CA HIS A 33 1.01 4.33 14.08
C HIS A 33 -0.08 4.97 14.95
N GLY A 34 -0.24 4.47 16.18
CA GLY A 34 -1.33 4.81 17.10
C GLY A 34 -2.57 3.93 16.94
N TYR A 35 -2.61 3.03 15.96
CA TYR A 35 -3.70 2.06 15.76
C TYR A 35 -3.35 0.66 16.27
N GLU A 36 -2.09 0.40 16.66
CA GLU A 36 -1.61 -0.92 17.07
C GLU A 36 -2.32 -1.45 18.33
N ASP A 37 -2.68 -0.54 19.25
CA ASP A 37 -3.32 -0.87 20.53
C ASP A 37 -4.84 -0.66 20.50
N ILE A 38 -5.42 -0.27 19.35
CA ILE A 38 -6.86 -0.04 19.23
C ILE A 38 -7.57 -1.39 19.09
N SER A 39 -8.53 -1.64 19.98
CA SER A 39 -9.39 -2.82 19.86
C SER A 39 -10.13 -2.80 18.52
N LEU A 40 -9.97 -3.86 17.74
CA LEU A 40 -10.69 -4.06 16.48
C LEU A 40 -12.20 -4.05 16.75
N GLN A 41 -12.92 -3.24 16.00
CA GLN A 41 -14.38 -3.17 16.00
C GLN A 41 -14.94 -4.12 14.94
N SER A 42 -16.26 -4.32 14.93
CA SER A 42 -16.88 -5.05 13.83
C SER A 42 -16.64 -4.36 12.48
N LEU A 43 -16.70 -5.13 11.40
CA LEU A 43 -16.55 -4.58 10.06
C LEU A 43 -17.62 -3.51 9.77
N GLU A 44 -18.86 -3.72 10.20
CA GLU A 44 -19.97 -2.78 10.07
C GLU A 44 -19.65 -1.46 10.79
N GLU A 45 -19.35 -1.51 12.09
CA GLU A 45 -19.05 -0.31 12.90
C GLU A 45 -17.86 0.48 12.32
N THR A 46 -16.85 -0.22 11.82
CA THR A 46 -15.67 0.40 11.19
C THR A 46 -16.05 1.14 9.91
N THR A 47 -16.98 0.58 9.13
CA THR A 47 -17.42 1.17 7.86
C THR A 47 -18.38 2.35 8.00
N GLU A 48 -19.04 2.52 9.15
CA GLU A 48 -19.93 3.67 9.40
C GLU A 48 -19.21 5.01 9.23
N ARG A 49 -17.93 5.08 9.57
CA ARG A 49 -17.13 6.32 9.46
C ARG A 49 -16.76 6.68 8.03
N ILE A 50 -16.84 5.72 7.10
CA ILE A 50 -16.40 5.89 5.71
C ILE A 50 -17.50 5.66 4.68
N ILE A 51 -18.70 5.24 5.11
CA ILE A 51 -19.86 4.97 4.24
C ILE A 51 -20.22 6.16 3.34
N ALA A 52 -20.04 7.39 3.82
CA ALA A 52 -20.29 8.62 3.07
C ALA A 52 -19.38 8.79 1.85
N PHE A 53 -18.20 8.15 1.85
CA PHE A 53 -17.20 8.25 0.78
C PHE A 53 -17.26 7.08 -0.21
N VAL A 54 -17.93 5.98 0.15
CA VAL A 54 -18.00 4.77 -0.67
C VAL A 54 -19.48 4.38 -0.87
N PRO A 55 -20.10 4.79 -2.00
CA PRO A 55 -21.49 4.46 -2.28
C PRO A 55 -21.75 2.95 -2.25
N GLY A 56 -22.84 2.54 -1.59
CA GLY A 56 -23.24 1.13 -1.48
C GLY A 56 -22.31 0.27 -0.61
N LEU A 57 -21.49 0.87 0.26
CA LEU A 57 -20.52 0.12 1.08
C LEU A 57 -21.18 -0.97 1.93
N MET A 58 -22.32 -0.71 2.58
CA MET A 58 -22.98 -1.70 3.45
C MET A 58 -23.47 -2.93 2.69
N ASP A 59 -24.00 -2.75 1.49
CA ASP A 59 -24.40 -3.88 0.63
C ASP A 59 -23.18 -4.74 0.27
N ASN A 60 -22.02 -4.10 0.05
CA ASN A 60 -20.78 -4.79 -0.23
C ASN A 60 -20.19 -5.47 1.02
N VAL A 61 -20.33 -4.88 2.21
CA VAL A 61 -19.98 -5.52 3.48
C VAL A 61 -20.79 -6.80 3.67
N ALA A 62 -22.11 -6.75 3.44
CA ALA A 62 -22.96 -7.93 3.51
C ALA A 62 -22.54 -9.01 2.50
N LYS A 63 -22.24 -8.62 1.25
CA LYS A 63 -21.70 -9.54 0.24
C LYS A 63 -20.35 -10.14 0.66
N ALA A 64 -19.47 -9.34 1.23
CA ALA A 64 -18.16 -9.81 1.68
C ALA A 64 -18.30 -10.85 2.80
N LYS A 65 -19.14 -10.60 3.82
CA LYS A 65 -19.39 -11.58 4.89
C LYS A 65 -20.04 -12.88 4.41
N LEU A 66 -20.80 -12.82 3.33
CA LEU A 66 -21.42 -14.00 2.72
C LEU A 66 -20.40 -14.85 1.95
N ASN A 67 -19.46 -14.22 1.24
CA ASN A 67 -18.58 -14.90 0.29
C ASN A 67 -17.12 -15.07 0.76
N CYS A 68 -16.73 -14.43 1.86
CA CYS A 68 -15.39 -14.57 2.42
C CYS A 68 -15.10 -15.99 2.93
N ASN A 69 -13.83 -16.26 3.22
CA ASN A 69 -13.40 -17.53 3.74
C ASN A 69 -13.79 -17.68 5.22
N ARG A 70 -14.82 -18.50 5.44
CA ARG A 70 -15.36 -18.78 6.76
C ARG A 70 -14.65 -19.90 7.51
N ASP A 71 -13.80 -20.65 6.80
CA ASP A 71 -13.11 -21.83 7.32
C ASP A 71 -11.71 -21.50 7.86
N SER A 72 -11.34 -20.21 7.88
CA SER A 72 -10.08 -19.75 8.44
C SER A 72 -10.01 -20.05 9.93
N THR A 73 -8.92 -20.70 10.36
CA THR A 73 -8.63 -20.95 11.79
C THR A 73 -7.84 -19.82 12.46
N ILE A 74 -7.36 -18.87 11.65
CA ILE A 74 -6.45 -17.79 12.08
C ILE A 74 -7.07 -16.40 12.00
N LEU A 75 -8.14 -16.23 11.22
CA LEU A 75 -8.85 -14.97 11.06
C LEU A 75 -10.26 -15.10 11.59
N THR A 76 -10.75 -14.04 12.22
CA THR A 76 -12.16 -13.86 12.48
C THR A 76 -12.94 -13.69 11.18
N LEU A 77 -14.26 -13.89 11.25
CA LEU A 77 -15.14 -13.66 10.11
C LEU A 77 -15.02 -12.23 9.57
N ASP A 78 -14.90 -11.25 10.46
CA ASP A 78 -14.81 -9.84 10.09
C ASP A 78 -13.47 -9.51 9.42
N GLU A 79 -12.35 -10.09 9.88
CA GLU A 79 -11.06 -9.93 9.22
C GLU A 79 -11.04 -10.58 7.83
N SER A 80 -11.60 -11.79 7.69
CA SER A 80 -11.69 -12.42 6.36
C SER A 80 -12.61 -11.63 5.43
N ALA A 81 -13.72 -11.11 5.94
CA ALA A 81 -14.64 -10.27 5.16
C ALA A 81 -14.01 -8.93 4.79
N ALA A 82 -13.18 -8.34 5.66
CA ALA A 82 -12.46 -7.10 5.37
C ALA A 82 -11.48 -7.28 4.21
N ILE A 83 -10.72 -8.38 4.20
CA ILE A 83 -9.79 -8.72 3.11
C ILE A 83 -10.58 -8.96 1.82
N TYR A 84 -11.65 -9.75 1.87
CA TYR A 84 -12.52 -9.98 0.70
C TYR A 84 -13.06 -8.65 0.15
N LEU A 85 -13.59 -7.79 1.02
CA LEU A 85 -14.13 -6.48 0.67
C LEU A 85 -13.08 -5.55 0.04
N TYR A 86 -11.83 -5.62 0.51
CA TYR A 86 -10.71 -4.83 -0.04
C TYR A 86 -10.41 -5.17 -1.50
N THR A 87 -10.61 -6.43 -1.89
CA THR A 87 -10.38 -6.93 -3.26
C THR A 87 -11.59 -6.79 -4.19
N MET A 88 -12.75 -6.39 -3.67
CA MET A 88 -13.95 -6.17 -4.50
C MET A 88 -13.74 -4.99 -5.46
N PRO A 89 -14.40 -4.98 -6.65
CA PRO A 89 -14.25 -3.93 -7.64
C PRO A 89 -15.07 -2.68 -7.27
N ILE A 90 -14.86 -2.18 -6.05
CA ILE A 90 -15.50 -1.01 -5.47
C ILE A 90 -14.42 0.00 -5.07
N PRO A 91 -14.72 1.30 -4.96
CA PRO A 91 -13.69 2.30 -4.70
C PRO A 91 -13.14 2.27 -3.26
N LEU A 92 -13.32 1.18 -2.50
CA LEU A 92 -12.79 1.05 -1.15
C LEU A 92 -11.25 1.01 -1.16
N TYR A 93 -10.65 0.14 -1.98
CA TYR A 93 -9.19 0.06 -2.14
C TYR A 93 -8.59 1.44 -2.45
N SER A 94 -9.13 2.10 -3.48
CA SER A 94 -8.63 3.39 -3.96
C SER A 94 -8.86 4.50 -2.94
N THR A 95 -9.99 4.51 -2.23
CA THR A 95 -10.32 5.51 -1.20
C THR A 95 -9.45 5.32 0.05
N SER A 96 -9.34 4.10 0.57
CA SER A 96 -8.50 3.79 1.74
C SER A 96 -7.03 4.10 1.46
N ASN A 97 -6.53 3.68 0.29
CA ASN A 97 -5.17 3.99 -0.10
C ASN A 97 -4.95 5.48 -0.40
N LYS A 98 -5.98 6.22 -0.80
CA LYS A 98 -5.94 7.69 -0.92
C LYS A 98 -6.05 8.41 0.43
N ALA A 99 -6.58 7.77 1.47
CA ALA A 99 -6.53 8.30 2.83
C ALA A 99 -5.17 8.01 3.50
N LEU A 100 -4.71 6.74 3.54
CA LEU A 100 -3.57 6.30 4.36
C LEU A 100 -2.23 7.02 4.15
N ARG A 101 -1.81 7.23 2.91
CA ARG A 101 -0.65 8.03 2.50
C ARG A 101 -0.85 9.59 2.61
N ALA A 102 -1.99 10.14 3.09
CA ALA A 102 -2.35 11.56 2.88
C ALA A 102 -1.87 12.49 3.99
N GLU A 103 -0.72 13.14 3.76
CA GLU A 103 -0.24 14.30 4.56
C GLU A 103 0.35 15.43 3.67
N ASN A 104 1.14 15.12 2.64
CA ASN A 104 1.26 15.92 1.40
C ASN A 104 1.83 15.00 0.30
N ARG A 105 1.02 14.66 -0.71
CA ARG A 105 1.26 13.57 -1.68
C ARG A 105 1.41 14.02 -3.14
N GLU A 106 1.67 15.29 -3.39
CA GLU A 106 1.39 15.97 -4.68
C GLU A 106 2.08 15.41 -5.96
N GLU A 107 2.84 14.30 -5.93
CA GLU A 107 3.66 13.82 -7.06
C GLU A 107 3.31 12.43 -7.61
N LEU A 108 2.10 11.89 -7.39
CA LEU A 108 1.64 10.76 -8.19
C LEU A 108 1.25 11.24 -9.59
N LYS A 109 2.25 11.64 -10.39
CA LYS A 109 2.14 11.53 -11.84
C LYS A 109 1.73 10.09 -12.14
N PRO A 110 0.79 9.85 -13.07
CA PRO A 110 0.55 8.49 -13.54
C PRO A 110 1.90 7.89 -13.93
N TRP A 111 2.31 6.83 -13.25
CA TRP A 111 3.46 6.02 -13.64
C TRP A 111 3.02 5.16 -14.83
N GLU A 112 2.45 5.81 -15.85
CA GLU A 112 2.07 5.19 -17.10
C GLU A 112 3.31 4.50 -17.65
N ASN A 113 3.17 3.21 -17.93
CA ASN A 113 4.24 2.33 -18.40
C ASN A 113 5.33 1.99 -17.37
N THR A 114 5.08 2.10 -16.06
CA THR A 114 6.00 1.52 -15.06
C THR A 114 5.54 0.15 -14.60
N ILE A 115 6.42 -0.84 -14.68
CA ILE A 115 6.24 -2.16 -14.07
C ILE A 115 7.13 -2.22 -12.83
N ILE A 116 6.54 -2.56 -11.69
CA ILE A 116 7.27 -2.72 -10.44
C ILE A 116 7.35 -4.20 -10.12
N SER A 117 8.57 -4.71 -9.99
CA SER A 117 8.84 -6.06 -9.47
C SER A 117 9.31 -5.93 -8.03
N ILE A 118 8.62 -6.60 -7.11
CA ILE A 118 8.92 -6.53 -5.68
C ILE A 118 9.30 -7.91 -5.16
N GLN A 119 10.46 -8.01 -4.52
CA GLN A 119 10.84 -9.14 -3.69
C GLN A 119 10.46 -8.83 -2.24
N THR A 120 9.62 -9.67 -1.64
CA THR A 120 9.09 -9.47 -0.28
C THR A 120 9.19 -10.75 0.54
N LEU A 121 9.47 -10.59 1.83
CA LEU A 121 9.46 -11.66 2.82
C LEU A 121 8.17 -11.65 3.64
N HIS A 122 7.61 -10.47 3.91
CA HIS A 122 6.44 -10.32 4.78
C HIS A 122 5.11 -10.12 4.04
N GLY A 123 5.14 -10.08 2.70
CA GLY A 123 3.94 -10.06 1.87
C GLY A 123 2.99 -11.22 2.21
N LYS A 124 1.71 -10.89 2.34
CA LYS A 124 0.68 -11.87 2.71
C LYS A 124 -0.03 -12.35 1.45
N ASN A 125 0.07 -13.64 1.17
CA ASN A 125 -0.75 -14.28 0.15
C ASN A 125 -2.21 -14.28 0.61
N ILE A 126 -3.07 -13.58 -0.12
CA ILE A 126 -4.50 -13.47 0.19
C ILE A 126 -5.38 -14.20 -0.84
N LEU A 127 -4.81 -15.05 -1.69
CA LEU A 127 -5.56 -15.88 -2.65
C LEU A 127 -6.77 -16.59 -2.00
N PRO A 128 -6.66 -17.25 -0.84
CA PRO A 128 -7.81 -17.93 -0.24
C PRO A 128 -8.84 -16.97 0.39
N LEU A 129 -8.59 -15.66 0.38
CA LEU A 129 -9.40 -14.62 1.02
C LEU A 129 -9.94 -13.59 0.01
N SER A 130 -9.49 -13.63 -1.24
CA SER A 130 -9.78 -12.64 -2.27
C SER A 130 -11.11 -12.93 -3.00
N ALA A 131 -11.79 -11.86 -3.43
CA ALA A 131 -12.92 -11.90 -4.35
C ALA A 131 -12.50 -12.33 -5.77
N PHE A 132 -11.21 -12.22 -6.10
CA PHE A 132 -10.64 -12.62 -7.39
C PHE A 132 -9.39 -13.48 -7.21
N PRO A 133 -9.53 -14.76 -6.83
CA PRO A 133 -8.38 -15.64 -6.57
C PRO A 133 -7.40 -15.81 -7.75
N ILE A 134 -7.88 -15.58 -8.98
CA ILE A 134 -7.07 -15.66 -10.20
C ILE A 134 -5.98 -14.58 -10.29
N GLU A 135 -6.13 -13.48 -9.53
CA GLU A 135 -5.17 -12.37 -9.52
C GLU A 135 -3.93 -12.71 -8.68
N CYS A 136 -3.93 -13.84 -7.95
CA CYS A 136 -2.81 -14.30 -7.12
C CYS A 136 -2.28 -13.19 -6.20
N GLU A 137 -3.19 -12.38 -5.65
CA GLU A 137 -2.84 -11.14 -4.97
C GLU A 137 -2.01 -11.40 -3.70
N VAL A 138 -0.94 -10.61 -3.56
CA VAL A 138 -0.09 -10.56 -2.38
C VAL A 138 -0.12 -9.13 -1.86
N VAL A 139 -0.56 -8.96 -0.60
CA VAL A 139 -0.64 -7.65 0.03
C VAL A 139 0.60 -7.38 0.87
N LEU A 140 1.23 -6.23 0.63
CA LEU A 140 2.28 -5.69 1.50
C LEU A 140 1.63 -4.88 2.63
N PRO A 141 1.99 -5.13 3.91
CA PRO A 141 1.49 -4.32 5.02
C PRO A 141 1.82 -2.83 4.86
N PRO A 142 0.97 -1.91 5.36
CA PRO A 142 1.31 -0.50 5.46
C PRO A 142 2.64 -0.30 6.21
N GLY A 143 3.48 0.61 5.73
CA GLY A 143 4.80 0.87 6.32
C GLY A 143 5.91 -0.08 5.86
N THR A 144 5.62 -1.05 4.99
CA THR A 144 6.65 -1.87 4.34
C THR A 144 7.68 -0.98 3.66
N CYS A 145 8.94 -1.09 4.10
CA CYS A 145 10.05 -0.34 3.56
C CYS A 145 10.66 -1.10 2.38
N LEU A 146 10.81 -0.43 1.24
CA LEU A 146 11.37 -1.01 0.02
C LEU A 146 12.64 -0.25 -0.37
N ARG A 147 13.64 -0.98 -0.86
CA ARG A 147 14.87 -0.46 -1.43
C ARG A 147 14.94 -0.78 -2.91
N VAL A 148 15.33 0.20 -3.73
CA VAL A 148 15.63 -0.02 -5.14
C VAL A 148 16.89 -0.88 -5.26
N GLN A 149 16.78 -2.03 -5.93
CA GLN A 149 17.86 -3.02 -6.02
C GLN A 149 18.85 -2.74 -7.16
N SER A 150 18.37 -2.13 -8.26
CA SER A 150 19.16 -1.84 -9.46
C SER A 150 18.72 -0.56 -10.17
N ASP A 151 19.51 -0.12 -11.14
CA ASP A 151 19.06 0.89 -12.10
C ASP A 151 17.80 0.40 -12.84
N THR A 152 16.93 1.35 -13.19
CA THR A 152 15.69 1.10 -13.93
C THR A 152 16.00 0.48 -15.30
N LEU A 153 15.38 -0.65 -15.62
CA LEU A 153 15.47 -1.25 -16.95
C LEU A 153 14.43 -0.58 -17.86
N ILE A 154 14.86 -0.14 -19.04
CA ILE A 154 13.97 0.43 -20.05
C ILE A 154 13.70 -0.64 -21.11
N ILE A 155 12.41 -0.93 -21.36
CA ILE A 155 11.98 -1.86 -22.41
C ILE A 155 11.27 -1.06 -23.50
N ASP A 156 11.77 -1.20 -24.72
CA ASP A 156 11.19 -0.62 -25.96
C ASP A 156 10.94 0.90 -25.90
N ASP A 157 11.74 1.63 -25.11
CA ASP A 157 11.59 3.07 -24.80
C ASP A 157 10.20 3.49 -24.26
N GLN A 158 9.36 2.51 -23.93
CA GLN A 158 7.99 2.73 -23.49
C GLN A 158 7.83 2.36 -22.02
N TYR A 159 8.45 1.26 -21.57
CA TYR A 159 8.24 0.72 -20.23
C TYR A 159 9.48 0.84 -19.34
N PHE A 160 9.24 1.16 -18.07
CA PHE A 160 10.25 1.24 -17.02
C PHE A 160 10.04 0.10 -16.03
N ILE A 161 11.03 -0.78 -15.88
CA ILE A 161 11.01 -1.78 -14.82
C ILE A 161 11.82 -1.30 -13.63
N ILE A 162 11.18 -1.23 -12.47
CA ILE A 162 11.82 -0.93 -11.19
C ILE A 162 11.82 -2.20 -10.35
N GLN A 163 13.01 -2.62 -9.93
CA GLN A 163 13.19 -3.73 -9.02
C GLN A 163 13.32 -3.22 -7.59
N LEU A 164 12.42 -3.67 -6.72
CA LEU A 164 12.37 -3.32 -5.32
C LEU A 164 12.57 -4.57 -4.47
N GLU A 165 13.28 -4.41 -3.36
CA GLU A 165 13.49 -5.43 -2.34
C GLU A 165 12.99 -4.89 -1.00
N GLU A 166 12.22 -5.70 -0.28
CA GLU A 166 11.80 -5.38 1.07
C GLU A 166 13.00 -5.30 2.02
N MET A 167 13.09 -4.20 2.75
CA MET A 167 14.08 -4.02 3.80
C MET A 167 13.60 -4.67 5.10
N VAL A 168 14.37 -5.63 5.60
CA VAL A 168 14.16 -6.18 6.94
C VAL A 168 14.76 -5.22 7.96
N GLN A 169 13.92 -4.55 8.75
CA GLN A 169 14.38 -3.87 9.94
C GLN A 169 14.67 -4.93 11.01
N LEU A 170 15.93 -5.09 11.39
CA LEU A 170 16.30 -5.91 12.54
C LEU A 170 15.78 -5.20 13.81
N SER A 171 14.78 -5.79 14.45
CA SER A 171 14.31 -5.41 15.79
C SER A 171 15.33 -5.75 16.86
#